data_AF-A0A7C8D2I2-F1
#
_entry.id   AF-A0A7C8D2I2-F1
#
_cell.length_a   1.000
_cell.length_b   1.000
_cell.length_c   1.000
_cell.angle_alpha   90.00
_cell.angle_beta   90.00
_cell.angle_gamma   90.00
#
_symmetry.space_group_name_H-M   'P 1'
#
loop_
_entity.id
_entity.type
_entity.pdbx_description
1 polymer ?
#
loop_
_entity_poly.entity_id
_entity_poly.type
_entity_poly.pdbx_seq_one_letter_code
_entity_poly.pdbx_strand_id
1 'polypeptide(L)'
;MRTSLTTLSALLLALASIACYARSSVPAADGDEPTTTTADAHVQRVECGCALEEIGHCGNYIEVDGAFVEVGGDLGLGKMEWCQKSGLKAEAEGEMKDGKFVATSLTIVP
;
A
#
# COMPACT_ATOMS: atom_id res chain seq x y z
N MET A 1 -3.97 29.66 -62.60
CA MET A 1 -3.52 29.84 -61.20
C MET A 1 -3.89 28.58 -60.42
N ARG A 2 -2.86 27.96 -59.83
CA ARG A 2 -2.81 27.12 -58.62
C ARG A 2 -4.00 26.19 -58.27
N THR A 3 -3.69 24.91 -58.42
CA THR A 3 -4.19 23.71 -57.72
C THR A 3 -4.19 23.82 -56.19
N SER A 4 -5.03 23.03 -55.51
CA SER A 4 -4.71 22.16 -54.34
C SER A 4 -5.97 21.82 -53.54
N LEU A 5 -6.38 20.54 -53.44
CA LEU A 5 -5.94 19.49 -52.49
C LEU A 5 -6.52 19.67 -51.08
N THR A 6 -7.39 18.73 -50.66
CA THR A 6 -7.54 18.15 -49.29
C THR A 6 -8.84 17.31 -49.24
N THR A 7 -8.97 16.22 -50.00
CA THR A 7 -8.57 14.83 -49.66
C THR A 7 -8.84 14.37 -48.23
N LEU A 8 -9.74 13.38 -48.14
CA LEU A 8 -9.53 12.07 -47.50
C LEU A 8 -8.87 12.09 -46.11
N SER A 9 -9.63 11.85 -45.04
CA SER A 9 -9.14 11.14 -43.83
C SER A 9 -10.26 10.62 -42.93
N ALA A 10 -11.38 10.17 -43.51
CA ALA A 10 -12.49 9.55 -42.76
C ALA A 10 -12.33 8.02 -42.59
N LEU A 11 -11.12 7.45 -42.74
CA LEU A 11 -10.89 6.01 -42.86
C LEU A 11 -9.85 5.44 -41.88
N LEU A 12 -9.86 5.87 -40.60
CA LEU A 12 -8.89 5.46 -39.57
C LEU A 12 -9.54 4.99 -38.25
N LEU A 13 -10.70 4.31 -38.35
CA LEU A 13 -11.51 3.91 -37.18
C LEU A 13 -11.59 2.38 -36.93
N ALA A 14 -10.66 1.56 -37.43
CA ALA A 14 -10.86 0.09 -37.43
C ALA A 14 -9.65 -0.84 -37.14
N LEU A 15 -8.57 -0.41 -36.44
CA LEU A 15 -7.35 -1.24 -36.35
C LEU A 15 -6.67 -1.40 -34.97
N ALA A 16 -7.29 -1.08 -33.83
CA ALA A 16 -6.63 -1.21 -32.52
C ALA A 16 -7.01 -2.46 -31.68
N SER A 17 -7.68 -3.46 -32.25
CA SER A 17 -8.22 -4.63 -31.50
C SER A 17 -7.35 -5.90 -31.56
N ILE A 18 -6.08 -5.84 -32.00
CA ILE A 18 -5.20 -7.02 -32.15
C ILE A 18 -3.89 -6.87 -31.37
N ALA A 19 -3.98 -6.57 -30.07
CA ALA A 19 -2.86 -6.76 -29.14
C ALA A 19 -3.13 -7.87 -28.10
N CYS A 20 -4.18 -8.66 -28.30
CA CYS A 20 -4.36 -9.96 -27.65
C CYS A 20 -3.60 -11.03 -28.45
N TYR A 21 -2.27 -11.10 -28.41
CA TYR A 21 -1.50 -12.32 -28.76
C TYR A 21 -0.01 -12.13 -28.44
N ALA A 22 0.33 -11.95 -27.17
CA ALA A 22 1.69 -12.21 -26.66
C ALA A 22 1.61 -13.39 -25.69
N ARG A 23 1.98 -14.55 -26.22
CA ARG A 23 1.92 -15.88 -25.62
C ARG A 23 3.16 -16.11 -24.76
N SER A 24 2.91 -16.45 -23.50
CA SER A 24 3.62 -17.42 -22.66
C SER A 24 5.16 -17.49 -22.71
N SER A 25 5.76 -17.01 -21.63
CA SER A 25 6.78 -17.78 -20.92
C SER A 25 6.49 -17.66 -19.43
N VAL A 26 5.84 -18.70 -18.90
CA VAL A 26 5.56 -18.95 -17.49
C VAL A 26 6.89 -19.35 -16.85
N PRO A 27 7.54 -18.53 -16.00
CA PRO A 27 8.40 -19.09 -14.98
C PRO A 27 7.52 -19.87 -14.00
N ALA A 28 8.04 -21.01 -13.57
CA ALA A 28 7.35 -21.97 -12.72
C ALA A 28 6.64 -21.29 -11.54
N ALA A 29 5.47 -21.81 -11.24
CA ALA A 29 4.88 -21.69 -9.91
C ALA A 29 5.85 -22.34 -8.91
N ASP A 30 6.74 -21.54 -8.35
CA ASP A 30 7.14 -21.73 -6.97
C ASP A 30 5.95 -21.28 -6.13
N GLY A 31 5.50 -22.17 -5.25
CA GLY A 31 4.32 -21.94 -4.42
C GLY A 31 4.50 -20.67 -3.59
N ASP A 32 3.78 -19.62 -3.98
CA ASP A 32 3.40 -18.57 -3.05
C ASP A 32 2.33 -19.20 -2.15
N GLU A 33 2.81 -19.96 -1.14
CA GLU A 33 2.04 -20.09 0.09
C GLU A 33 1.60 -18.67 0.47
N PRO A 34 0.37 -18.46 0.99
CA PRO A 34 0.06 -17.22 1.65
C PRO A 34 1.09 -17.10 2.77
N THR A 35 2.14 -16.31 2.51
CA THR A 35 3.06 -15.87 3.53
C THR A 35 2.15 -15.02 4.40
N THR A 36 1.57 -15.68 5.39
CA THR A 36 1.14 -15.03 6.59
C THR A 36 2.43 -14.39 7.06
N THR A 37 2.62 -13.13 6.67
CA THR A 37 3.71 -12.31 7.15
C THR A 37 3.41 -12.15 8.62
N THR A 38 3.82 -13.16 9.39
CA THR A 38 4.13 -13.00 10.79
C THR A 38 5.21 -11.95 10.79
N ALA A 39 4.82 -10.71 11.06
CA ALA A 39 5.77 -9.64 11.24
C ALA A 39 6.57 -10.03 12.47
N ASP A 40 7.73 -10.66 12.25
CA ASP A 40 8.78 -10.77 13.26
C ASP A 40 8.96 -9.38 13.89
N ALA A 41 9.22 -9.34 15.20
CA ALA A 41 9.34 -8.09 15.95
C ALA A 41 10.42 -7.19 15.33
N HIS A 42 10.00 -6.27 14.47
CA HIS A 42 10.85 -5.31 13.79
C HIS A 42 10.54 -3.92 14.30
N VAL A 43 11.60 -3.13 14.52
CA VAL A 43 11.47 -1.70 14.85
C VAL A 43 10.84 -1.00 13.65
N GLN A 44 9.58 -0.64 13.78
CA GLN A 44 8.77 -0.01 12.76
C GLN A 44 8.49 1.45 13.11
N ARG A 45 8.29 2.28 12.09
CA ARG A 45 7.88 3.67 12.30
C ARG A 45 6.41 3.70 12.70
N VAL A 46 6.08 4.57 13.63
CA VAL A 46 4.69 4.78 14.07
C VAL A 46 4.35 6.26 14.02
N GLU A 47 3.16 6.58 13.54
CA GLU A 47 2.72 7.96 13.30
C GLU A 47 1.23 8.15 13.54
N CYS A 48 0.86 9.38 13.93
CA CYS A 48 -0.54 9.76 13.92
C CYS A 48 -1.04 9.92 12.49
N GLY A 49 -2.21 9.39 12.17
CA GLY A 49 -2.79 9.51 10.83
C GLY A 49 -3.05 10.96 10.40
N CYS A 50 -3.13 11.93 11.32
CA CYS A 50 -3.27 13.34 10.96
C CYS A 50 -1.96 13.95 10.42
N ALA A 51 -0.81 13.32 10.68
CA ALA A 51 0.48 13.72 10.12
C ALA A 51 0.75 13.07 8.75
N LEU A 52 -0.01 12.03 8.41
CA LEU A 52 0.09 11.30 7.15
C LEU A 52 -0.89 11.92 6.13
N GLU A 53 -0.36 12.53 5.07
CA GLU A 53 -1.14 13.31 4.07
C GLU A 53 -2.27 12.49 3.43
N GLU A 54 -2.02 11.20 3.19
CA GLU A 54 -2.98 10.27 2.58
C GLU A 54 -4.09 9.80 3.54
N ILE A 55 -3.90 9.94 4.85
CA ILE A 55 -4.84 9.47 5.88
C ILE A 55 -5.69 10.63 6.42
N GLY A 56 -5.05 11.73 6.81
CA GLY A 56 -5.72 12.99 7.16
C GLY A 56 -6.63 12.95 8.40
N HIS A 57 -6.59 11.90 9.22
CA HIS A 57 -7.38 11.79 10.44
C HIS A 57 -6.62 11.14 11.60
N CYS A 58 -6.97 11.53 12.83
CA CYS A 58 -6.29 11.01 14.01
C CYS A 58 -6.51 9.49 14.18
N GLY A 59 -5.42 8.79 14.44
CA GLY A 59 -5.38 7.35 14.69
C GLY A 59 -3.93 6.92 14.84
N ASN A 60 -3.73 5.68 15.28
CA ASN A 60 -2.40 5.11 15.46
C ASN A 60 -2.07 4.29 14.21
N TYR A 61 -1.06 4.70 13.42
CA TYR A 61 -0.58 3.98 12.24
C TYR A 61 0.86 3.48 12.37
N ILE A 62 1.09 2.24 11.96
CA ILE A 62 2.42 1.60 11.92
C ILE A 62 2.80 1.36 10.46
N GLU A 63 4.08 1.54 10.15
CA GLU A 63 4.61 1.26 8.81
C GLU A 63 4.94 -0.22 8.66
N VAL A 64 4.16 -0.94 7.84
CA VAL A 64 4.35 -2.34 7.48
C VAL A 64 4.59 -2.41 5.98
N ASP A 65 5.70 -3.02 5.55
CA ASP A 65 6.06 -3.16 4.13
C ASP A 65 6.04 -1.84 3.34
N GLY A 66 6.40 -0.73 3.99
CA GLY A 66 6.44 0.61 3.39
C GLY A 66 5.08 1.31 3.28
N ALA A 67 4.01 0.73 3.86
CA ALA A 67 2.69 1.34 3.91
C ALA A 67 2.24 1.56 5.37
N PHE A 68 1.58 2.69 5.61
CA PHE A 68 1.01 2.97 6.93
C PHE A 68 -0.36 2.31 7.08
N VAL A 69 -0.48 1.42 8.06
CA VAL A 69 -1.70 0.69 8.38
C VAL A 69 -2.14 0.98 9.81
N GLU A 70 -3.45 1.04 10.02
CA GLU A 70 -4.01 1.34 11.34
C GLU A 70 -3.68 0.20 12.31
N VAL A 71 -3.17 0.55 13.49
CA VAL A 71 -2.94 -0.40 14.58
C VAL A 71 -4.25 -0.68 15.29
N GLY A 72 -4.62 -1.96 15.30
CA GLY A 72 -5.71 -2.51 16.09
C GLY A 72 -5.21 -3.47 17.16
N GLY A 73 -6.15 -4.10 17.85
CA GLY A 73 -5.88 -5.02 18.96
C GLY A 73 -6.21 -4.44 20.33
N ASP A 74 -6.22 -5.30 21.34
CA ASP A 74 -6.52 -4.93 22.72
C ASP A 74 -5.22 -4.61 23.47
N LEU A 75 -4.55 -3.54 23.06
CA LEU A 75 -3.30 -3.06 23.66
C LEU A 75 -3.51 -1.88 24.61
N GLY A 76 -4.76 -1.47 24.86
CA GLY A 76 -5.06 -0.27 25.63
C GLY A 76 -4.61 1.04 24.96
N LEU A 77 -4.24 1.01 23.68
CA LEU A 77 -3.84 2.20 22.93
C LEU A 77 -5.05 3.11 22.70
N GLY A 78 -5.01 4.32 23.25
CA GLY A 78 -5.99 5.35 22.93
C GLY A 78 -5.80 5.87 21.50
N LYS A 79 -6.81 6.53 20.93
CA LYS A 79 -6.74 7.12 19.56
C LYS A 79 -5.69 8.23 19.37
N MET A 80 -5.02 8.64 20.45
CA MET A 80 -4.18 9.83 20.48
C MET A 80 -2.75 9.56 20.96
N GLU A 81 -2.32 8.30 21.06
CA GLU A 81 -0.99 8.02 21.62
C GLU A 81 0.15 8.66 20.82
N TRP A 82 -0.04 8.78 19.52
CA TRP A 82 0.94 9.38 18.61
C TRP A 82 0.55 10.78 18.15
N CYS A 83 -0.57 11.32 18.62
CA CYS A 83 -1.06 12.63 18.20
C CYS A 83 -0.02 13.73 18.47
N GLN A 84 0.27 14.53 17.44
CA GLN A 84 1.29 15.60 17.46
C GLN A 84 2.73 15.15 17.80
N LYS A 85 3.00 13.84 17.83
CA LYS A 85 4.33 13.28 17.96
C LYS A 85 4.82 12.85 16.58
N SER A 86 6.11 12.98 16.32
CA SER A 86 6.73 12.57 15.06
C SER A 86 8.05 11.86 15.34
N GLY A 87 8.51 11.06 14.38
CA GLY A 87 9.76 10.31 14.50
C GLY A 87 9.74 9.18 15.53
N LEU A 88 8.55 8.76 15.97
CA LEU A 88 8.41 7.63 16.89
C LEU A 88 8.73 6.32 16.18
N LYS A 89 9.30 5.39 16.94
CA LYS A 89 9.54 4.02 16.52
C LYS A 89 8.98 3.09 17.58
N ALA A 90 8.51 1.93 17.15
CA ALA A 90 8.01 0.89 18.03
C ALA A 90 8.53 -0.47 17.61
N GLU A 91 8.88 -1.30 18.59
CA GLU A 91 8.92 -2.75 18.41
C GLU A 91 7.49 -3.25 18.56
N ALA A 92 6.98 -3.96 17.55
CA ALA A 92 5.64 -4.51 17.59
C ALA A 92 5.62 -5.92 17.01
N GLU A 93 4.87 -6.80 17.66
CA GLU A 93 4.51 -8.12 17.14
C GLU A 93 3.02 -8.13 16.83
N GLY A 94 2.65 -8.82 15.77
CA GLY A 94 1.27 -8.91 15.35
C GLY A 94 1.11 -9.50 13.96
N GLU A 95 -0.08 -9.33 13.42
CA GLU A 95 -0.45 -9.85 12.11
C GLU A 95 -1.40 -8.89 11.39
N MET A 96 -1.35 -8.93 10.06
CA MET A 96 -2.31 -8.20 9.23
C MET A 96 -3.66 -8.92 9.21
N LYS A 97 -4.72 -8.24 9.64
CA LYS A 97 -6.11 -8.72 9.58
C LYS A 97 -7.03 -7.60 9.12
N ASP A 98 -7.85 -7.87 8.11
CA ASP A 98 -8.86 -6.94 7.59
C ASP A 98 -8.29 -5.54 7.23
N GLY A 99 -7.05 -5.50 6.72
CA GLY A 99 -6.37 -4.25 6.35
C GLY A 99 -5.80 -3.45 7.53
N LYS A 100 -5.79 -4.02 8.73
CA LYS A 100 -5.20 -3.44 9.95
C LYS A 100 -4.06 -4.30 10.46
N PHE A 101 -3.11 -3.69 11.14
CA PHE A 101 -2.10 -4.42 11.90
C PHE A 101 -2.64 -4.69 13.30
N VAL A 102 -3.03 -5.94 13.58
CA VAL A 102 -3.50 -6.36 14.90
C VAL A 102 -2.29 -6.73 15.73
N ALA A 103 -1.86 -5.79 16.56
CA ALA A 103 -0.67 -5.96 17.39
C ALA A 103 -1.00 -6.76 18.65
N THR A 104 -0.19 -7.76 18.96
CA THR A 104 -0.21 -8.52 20.21
C THR A 104 0.76 -7.96 21.25
N SER A 105 1.81 -7.26 20.80
CA SER A 105 2.72 -6.49 21.63
C SER A 105 3.14 -5.21 20.90
N LEU A 106 3.33 -4.11 21.64
CA LEU A 106 3.83 -2.85 21.10
C LEU A 106 4.59 -2.08 22.18
N THR A 107 5.85 -1.77 21.91
CA THR A 107 6.73 -1.00 22.81
C THR A 107 7.40 0.12 22.04
N ILE A 108 7.22 1.37 22.48
CA ILE A 108 7.93 2.52 21.90
C ILE A 108 9.41 2.42 22.24
N VAL A 109 10.27 2.56 21.24
CA VAL A 109 11.72 2.61 21.39
C VAL A 109 12.24 4.05 21.21
N PRO A 110 13.29 4.45 21.95
CA PRO A 110 13.84 5.80 21.88
C PRO A 110 14.53 6.14 20.55
#